data_AF-A0A7Y4SEY4-F1
#
_entry.id   AF-A0A7Y4SEY4-F1
#
_cell.length_a   1.000
_cell.length_b   1.000
_cell.length_c   1.000
_cell.angle_alpha   90.00
_cell.angle_beta   90.00
_cell.angle_gamma   90.00
#
_symmetry.space_group_name_H-M   'P 1'
#
loop_
_entity.id
_entity.type
_entity.pdbx_description
1 polymer ?
#
loop_
_entity_poly.entity_id
_entity_poly.type
_entity_poly.pdbx_seq_one_letter_code
_entity_poly.pdbx_strand_id
1 'polypeptide(L)'
;AVGQQTSQREHAADLRKQHLGQLAKIYESMPAEEAAARIERMADRKALEILRLLKSKSAGAILAQVRVDRAAKLTEELLAAP
;
A
#
# COMPACT_ATOMS: atom_id res chain seq x y z
N ALA A 1 -22.30 28.83 2.15
CA ALA A 1 -20.95 28.33 2.46
C ALA A 1 -20.82 26.80 2.42
N VAL A 2 -21.85 26.01 2.76
CA VAL A 2 -21.77 24.54 2.86
C VAL A 2 -21.52 23.82 1.51
N GLY A 3 -22.16 24.25 0.41
CA GLY A 3 -22.04 23.58 -0.89
C GLY A 3 -20.64 23.65 -1.54
N GLN A 4 -19.84 24.67 -1.23
CA GLN A 4 -18.47 24.81 -1.75
C GLN A 4 -17.45 23.93 -0.98
N GLN A 5 -17.74 23.59 0.27
CA GLN A 5 -16.89 22.73 1.09
C GLN A 5 -17.08 21.24 0.78
N THR A 6 -18.31 20.82 0.44
CA THR A 6 -18.58 19.43 0.04
C THR A 6 -17.89 19.09 -1.28
N SER A 7 -18.04 19.97 -2.29
CA SER A 7 -17.48 19.75 -3.62
C SER A 7 -15.94 19.75 -3.64
N GLN A 8 -15.28 20.58 -2.81
CA GLN A 8 -13.82 20.55 -2.66
C GLN A 8 -13.31 19.29 -1.95
N ARG A 9 -14.02 18.78 -0.94
CA ARG A 9 -13.64 17.54 -0.24
C ARG A 9 -13.78 16.32 -1.13
N GLU A 10 -14.82 16.28 -1.95
CA GLU A 10 -15.03 15.24 -2.96
C GLU A 10 -13.88 15.23 -3.98
N HIS A 11 -13.53 16.39 -4.53
CA HIS A 11 -12.42 16.52 -5.47
C HIS A 11 -11.08 16.06 -4.87
N ALA A 12 -10.78 16.46 -3.62
CA ALA A 12 -9.56 16.05 -2.94
C ALA A 12 -9.53 14.53 -2.66
N ALA A 13 -10.68 13.92 -2.32
CA ALA A 13 -10.79 12.49 -2.13
C ALA A 13 -10.56 11.72 -3.44
N ASP A 14 -11.08 12.22 -4.56
CA ASP A 14 -10.89 11.62 -5.88
C ASP A 14 -9.44 11.67 -6.34
N LEU A 15 -8.77 12.82 -6.21
CA LEU A 15 -7.34 12.97 -6.47
C LEU A 15 -6.51 12.00 -5.64
N ARG A 16 -6.83 11.87 -4.35
CA ARG A 16 -6.15 10.93 -3.45
C ARG A 16 -6.36 9.48 -3.92
N LYS A 17 -7.58 9.10 -4.29
CA LYS A 17 -7.88 7.75 -4.79
C LYS A 17 -7.14 7.45 -6.09
N GLN A 18 -7.04 8.41 -7.00
CA GLN A 18 -6.26 8.28 -8.23
C GLN A 18 -4.77 8.06 -7.95
N HIS A 19 -4.18 8.87 -7.06
CA HIS A 19 -2.77 8.72 -6.67
C HIS A 19 -2.49 7.36 -6.04
N LEU A 20 -3.35 6.89 -5.13
CA LEU A 20 -3.22 5.57 -4.51
C LEU A 20 -3.36 4.45 -5.55
N GLY A 21 -4.28 4.58 -6.51
CA GLY A 21 -4.46 3.61 -7.59
C GLY A 21 -3.26 3.56 -8.54
N GLN A 22 -2.63 4.70 -8.86
CA GLN A 22 -1.40 4.74 -9.63
C GLN A 22 -0.25 4.08 -8.87
N LEU A 23 -0.10 4.38 -7.58
CA LEU A 23 0.92 3.76 -6.73
C LEU A 23 0.77 2.24 -6.67
N ALA A 24 -0.47 1.75 -6.48
CA ALA A 24 -0.75 0.32 -6.50
C ALA A 24 -0.34 -0.32 -7.83
N LYS A 25 -0.70 0.29 -8.97
CA LYS A 25 -0.30 -0.20 -10.30
C LYS A 25 1.22 -0.27 -10.47
N ILE A 26 1.96 0.73 -10.00
CA ILE A 26 3.43 0.75 -10.08
C ILE A 26 3.98 -0.48 -9.36
N TYR A 27 3.59 -0.72 -8.10
CA TYR A 27 4.07 -1.85 -7.31
C TYR A 27 3.55 -3.20 -7.84
N GLU A 28 2.33 -3.27 -8.39
CA GLU A 28 1.80 -4.50 -9.01
C GLU A 28 2.52 -4.87 -10.30
N SER A 29 3.05 -3.89 -11.05
CA SER A 29 3.83 -4.11 -12.27
C SER A 29 5.34 -4.32 -12.02
N MET A 30 5.81 -3.97 -10.82
CA MET A 30 7.21 -4.11 -10.42
C MET A 30 7.55 -5.57 -10.13
N PRO A 31 8.75 -6.04 -10.48
CA PRO A 31 9.22 -7.35 -10.03
C PRO A 31 9.10 -7.49 -8.51
N ALA A 32 8.59 -8.62 -8.04
CA ALA A 32 8.30 -8.83 -6.62
C ALA A 32 9.55 -8.67 -5.74
N GLU A 33 10.71 -9.11 -6.22
CA GLU A 33 12.00 -8.96 -5.55
C GLU A 33 12.39 -7.48 -5.35
N GLU A 34 12.27 -6.66 -6.40
CA GLU A 34 12.54 -5.23 -6.31
C GLU A 34 11.57 -4.51 -5.38
N ALA A 35 10.29 -4.86 -5.45
CA ALA A 35 9.26 -4.30 -4.58
C ALA A 35 9.53 -4.65 -3.12
N ALA A 36 9.90 -5.90 -2.84
CA ALA A 36 10.29 -6.36 -1.51
C ALA A 36 11.52 -5.61 -0.99
N ALA A 37 12.56 -5.46 -1.80
CA ALA A 37 13.77 -4.72 -1.42
C ALA A 37 13.47 -3.26 -1.05
N ARG A 38 12.51 -2.62 -1.73
CA ARG A 38 12.04 -1.27 -1.36
C ARG A 38 11.27 -1.29 -0.05
N ILE A 39 10.29 -2.20 0.08
CA ILE A 39 9.46 -2.37 1.28
C ILE A 39 10.30 -2.60 2.53
N GLU A 40 11.39 -3.37 2.43
CA GLU A 40 12.31 -3.62 3.54
C GLU A 40 12.97 -2.35 4.09
N ARG A 41 13.16 -1.33 3.25
CA ARG A 41 13.79 -0.06 3.64
C ARG A 41 12.78 0.96 4.13
N MET A 42 11.48 0.65 4.09
CA MET A 42 10.42 1.53 4.55
C MET A 42 10.14 1.33 6.04
N ALA A 43 9.62 2.36 6.70
CA ALA A 43 9.00 2.21 8.01
C ALA A 43 7.75 1.31 7.90
N ASP A 44 7.52 0.49 8.93
CA ASP A 44 6.50 -0.58 8.93
C ASP A 44 5.12 -0.05 8.56
N ARG A 45 4.72 1.09 9.15
CA ARG A 45 3.47 1.77 8.83
C ARG A 45 3.29 2.05 7.33
N LYS A 46 4.35 2.49 6.64
CA LYS A 46 4.29 2.82 5.21
C LYS A 46 4.32 1.59 4.33
N ALA A 47 5.08 0.57 4.71
CA ALA A 47 5.04 -0.73 4.05
C ALA A 47 3.62 -1.31 4.08
N LEU A 48 2.97 -1.27 5.25
CA LEU A 48 1.60 -1.76 5.41
C LEU A 48 0.57 -0.95 4.63
N GLU A 49 0.71 0.39 4.59
CA GLU A 49 -0.14 1.23 3.74
C GLU A 49 -0.05 0.77 2.27
N ILE A 50 1.15 0.50 1.76
CA ILE A 50 1.31 0.01 0.38
C ILE A 50 0.71 -1.39 0.24
N LEU A 51 1.07 -2.34 1.11
CA LEU A 51 0.60 -3.74 1.01
C LEU A 51 -0.94 -3.82 1.02
N ARG A 52 -1.64 -2.95 1.75
CA ARG A 52 -3.11 -2.86 1.76
C ARG A 52 -3.71 -2.32 0.46
N LEU A 53 -2.95 -1.56 -0.33
CA LEU A 53 -3.41 -1.02 -1.62
C LEU A 53 -3.30 -2.06 -2.75
N LEU A 54 -2.44 -3.07 -2.60
CA LEU A 54 -2.18 -4.06 -3.63
C LEU A 54 -3.23 -5.17 -3.61
N LYS A 55 -3.49 -5.77 -4.78
CA LYS A 55 -4.23 -7.03 -4.85
C LYS A 55 -3.49 -8.12 -4.07
N SER A 56 -4.26 -9.04 -3.47
CA SER A 56 -3.75 -10.12 -2.61
C SER A 56 -2.64 -10.95 -3.27
N LYS A 57 -2.74 -11.22 -4.58
CA LYS A 57 -1.71 -11.95 -5.33
C LYS A 57 -0.36 -11.22 -5.33
N SER A 58 -0.36 -9.92 -5.61
CA SER A 58 0.87 -9.12 -5.67
C SER A 58 1.44 -8.88 -4.27
N ALA A 59 0.59 -8.60 -3.28
CA ALA A 59 1.02 -8.49 -1.88
C ALA A 59 1.68 -9.79 -1.39
N GLY A 60 1.09 -10.95 -1.68
CA GLY A 60 1.66 -12.25 -1.33
C GLY A 60 2.98 -12.54 -2.05
N ALA A 61 3.09 -12.21 -3.34
CA ALA A 61 4.34 -12.36 -4.09
C ALA A 61 5.47 -11.49 -3.52
N ILE A 62 5.17 -10.25 -3.11
CA ILE A 62 6.13 -9.34 -2.48
C ILE A 62 6.55 -9.87 -1.11
N LEU A 63 5.59 -10.26 -0.26
CA LEU A 63 5.88 -10.82 1.06
C LEU A 63 6.75 -12.08 0.99
N ALA A 64 6.59 -12.91 -0.05
CA ALA A 64 7.43 -14.08 -0.28
C ALA A 64 8.90 -13.75 -0.60
N GLN A 65 9.20 -12.53 -1.04
CA GLN A 65 10.56 -12.06 -1.32
C GLN A 65 11.16 -11.22 -0.17
N VAL A 66 10.33 -10.80 0.80
CA VAL A 66 10.79 -10.10 2.01
C VAL A 66 11.41 -11.11 2.98
N ARG A 67 12.45 -10.71 3.72
CA ARG A 67 13.04 -11.53 4.78
C ARG A 67 11.99 -12.05 5.77
N VAL A 68 12.13 -13.31 6.17
CA VAL A 68 11.15 -14.07 6.96
C VAL A 68 10.66 -13.30 8.19
N ASP A 69 11.57 -12.80 9.04
CA ASP A 69 11.20 -12.08 10.26
C ASP A 69 10.39 -10.81 9.99
N ARG A 70 10.75 -10.11 8.91
CA ARG A 70 10.09 -8.87 8.47
C ARG A 70 8.70 -9.19 7.89
N ALA A 71 8.59 -10.23 7.08
CA ALA A 71 7.33 -10.68 6.50
C ALA A 71 6.35 -11.15 7.59
N ALA A 72 6.83 -11.88 8.60
CA ALA A 72 6.04 -12.29 9.76
C ALA A 72 5.48 -11.07 10.50
N LYS A 73 6.35 -10.12 10.87
CA LYS A 73 5.92 -8.88 11.55
C LYS A 73 4.88 -8.10 10.74
N LEU A 74 5.12 -7.88 9.45
CA LEU A 74 4.17 -7.16 8.59
C LEU A 74 2.84 -7.91 8.46
N THR A 75 2.85 -9.24 8.48
CA THR A 75 1.64 -10.06 8.40
C THR A 75 0.82 -9.97 9.68
N GLU A 76 1.46 -10.02 10.85
CA GLU A 76 0.79 -9.80 12.14
C GLU A 76 0.12 -8.41 12.20
N GLU A 77 0.83 -7.37 11.77
CA GLU A 77 0.30 -6.01 11.74
C GLU A 77 -0.79 -5.79 10.66
N LEU A 78 -0.80 -6.60 9.59
CA LEU A 78 -1.90 -6.61 8.63
C LEU A 78 -3.19 -7.15 9.26
N LEU A 79 -3.10 -8.17 10.12
CA LEU A 79 -4.23 -8.76 10.85
C LEU A 79 -4.72 -7.87 12.00
N ALA A 80 -3.82 -7.11 12.63
CA ALA A 80 -4.13 -6.29 13.81
C ALA A 80 -4.92 -5.01 13.50
N ALA A 81 -4.97 -4.55 12.25
CA ALA A 81 -5.73 -3.36 11.88
C ALA A 81 -7.02 -3.73 11.13
N PRO A 82 -8.19 -3.21 11.54
CA PRO A 82 -9.44 -3.36 10.79
C PRO A 82 -9.42 -2.66 9.43
#